data_AF-A0A168H651-F1
#
_entry.id   AF-A0A168H651-F1
#
_cell.length_a   1.000
_cell.length_b   1.000
_cell.length_c   1.000
_cell.angle_alpha   90.00
_cell.angle_beta   90.00
_cell.angle_gamma   90.00
#
_symmetry.space_group_name_H-M   'P 1'
#
loop_
_entity.id
_entity.type
_entity.pdbx_description
1 polymer ?
#
loop_
_entity_poly.entity_id
_entity_poly.type
_entity_poly.pdbx_seq_one_letter_code
_entity_poly.pdbx_strand_id
1 'polypeptide(L)'
;MSEVSSLIGFVGGPRDPGCSYGFAQEDPAYEKAVSECHVIQEKKDFAEAVLLKCIDNKPLFPYMHFAQFRNVDYTHRVKQISDLARECSPTHGSLYGCYDEVYSIQKTASVGEYRLPAHRHSGYIVIGFKLLEDAGKQGNLEKTWLQWSGAREIYKHSPRSWNLRRISLMRCPTHHKNGVAQRPFAYILMCEYGSILHPSNTIQALDICERLRVRNCGHIALYQVHSAYTSPGPRTSAHNSPSRQASAFAQSAATKRAQMLRGFSQDVEPQPIQESSTLRRNRMLRTRERSFQYPDEYYHAYQPHQFDTQEQY
;
A
#
# COMPACT_ATOMS: atom_id res chain seq x y z
N MET A 1 2.26 13.13 -28.11
CA MET A 1 2.67 12.93 -26.71
C MET A 1 1.42 12.56 -25.91
N SER A 2 1.55 11.79 -24.83
CA SER A 2 0.42 11.49 -23.95
C SER A 2 -0.21 12.79 -23.45
N GLU A 3 -1.54 12.85 -23.41
CA GLU A 3 -2.31 13.95 -22.80
C GLU A 3 -2.41 13.84 -21.27
N VAL A 4 -1.86 12.75 -20.72
CA VAL A 4 -1.91 12.41 -19.31
C VAL A 4 -0.49 12.32 -18.74
N SER A 5 -0.28 12.97 -17.61
CA SER A 5 0.88 12.77 -16.73
C SER A 5 0.38 12.51 -15.32
N SER A 6 1.18 11.84 -14.50
CA SER A 6 0.80 11.45 -13.16
C SER A 6 1.70 12.09 -12.10
N LEU A 7 1.12 12.59 -11.02
CA LEU A 7 1.83 12.74 -9.76
C LEU A 7 1.89 11.38 -9.08
N ILE A 8 3.09 10.92 -8.74
CA ILE A 8 3.27 9.81 -7.81
C ILE A 8 4.02 10.33 -6.58
N GLY A 9 3.39 10.19 -5.42
CA GLY A 9 3.88 10.70 -4.14
C GLY A 9 3.96 9.59 -3.11
N PHE A 10 5.16 9.25 -2.66
CA PHE A 10 5.39 8.34 -1.54
C PHE A 10 5.45 9.14 -0.25
N VAL A 11 4.49 8.92 0.64
CA VAL A 11 4.38 9.61 1.93
C VAL A 11 5.25 8.88 2.93
N GLY A 12 6.33 9.51 3.40
CA GLY A 12 7.21 8.98 4.43
C GLY A 12 6.65 9.20 5.84
N GLY A 13 6.93 8.27 6.75
CA GLY A 13 6.64 8.42 8.18
C GLY A 13 7.75 9.15 8.95
N PRO A 14 7.48 9.63 10.17
CA PRO A 14 8.52 10.19 11.04
C PRO A 14 9.63 9.17 11.30
N ARG A 15 10.90 9.62 11.27
CA ARG A 15 12.10 8.76 11.39
C ARG A 15 12.25 8.13 12.77
N ASP A 16 11.66 8.73 13.79
CA ASP A 16 11.71 8.23 15.15
C ASP A 16 10.40 7.50 15.46
N PRO A 17 10.43 6.16 15.60
CA PRO A 17 9.32 5.46 16.20
C PRO A 17 9.30 5.86 17.68
N GLY A 18 8.50 6.87 18.01
CA GLY A 18 8.15 7.13 19.41
C GLY A 18 7.69 5.80 20.02
N CYS A 19 8.40 5.35 21.05
CA CYS A 19 8.15 4.10 21.74
C CYS A 19 6.73 4.15 22.31
N SER A 20 5.74 3.60 21.60
CA SER A 20 4.34 3.68 22.02
C SER A 20 3.95 2.43 22.80
N TYR A 21 4.45 2.34 24.04
CA TYR A 21 3.71 1.71 25.14
C TYR A 21 2.56 2.62 25.61
N GLY A 22 1.85 3.20 24.64
CA GLY A 22 0.76 4.14 24.86
C GLY A 22 -0.13 4.09 23.63
N PHE A 23 -1.44 4.14 23.85
CA PHE A 23 -2.45 4.17 22.79
C PHE A 23 -2.25 5.44 21.94
N ALA A 24 -1.35 5.41 20.96
CA ALA A 24 -1.18 6.48 19.99
C ALA A 24 -2.44 6.50 19.11
N GLN A 25 -3.31 7.47 19.36
CA GLN A 25 -4.66 7.52 18.83
C GLN A 25 -4.73 8.02 17.38
N GLU A 26 -3.63 8.55 16.83
CA GLU A 26 -3.56 9.15 15.50
C GLU A 26 -2.30 8.67 14.74
N ASP A 27 -2.46 8.27 13.47
CA ASP A 27 -1.37 7.92 12.55
C ASP A 27 -0.97 9.21 11.79
N PRO A 28 0.16 9.86 12.12
CA PRO A 28 0.50 11.16 11.52
C PRO A 28 0.72 11.08 10.00
N ALA A 29 1.16 9.91 9.51
CA ALA A 29 1.32 9.71 8.07
C ALA A 29 -0.03 9.60 7.36
N TYR A 30 -1.05 9.06 8.05
CA TYR A 30 -2.41 8.99 7.53
C TYR A 30 -3.02 10.38 7.38
N GLU A 31 -2.96 11.20 8.44
CA GLU A 31 -3.54 12.56 8.42
C GLU A 31 -2.90 13.43 7.34
N LYS A 32 -1.57 13.35 7.22
CA LYS A 32 -0.82 13.97 6.14
C LYS A 32 -1.33 13.52 4.77
N ALA A 33 -1.38 12.22 4.52
CA ALA A 33 -1.85 11.68 3.23
C ALA A 33 -3.28 12.15 2.92
N VAL A 34 -4.17 12.18 3.91
CA VAL A 34 -5.54 12.68 3.74
C VAL A 34 -5.55 14.18 3.42
N SER A 35 -4.74 15.00 4.08
CA SER A 35 -4.63 16.43 3.76
C SER A 35 -4.12 16.67 2.33
N GLU A 36 -3.14 15.89 1.88
CA GLU A 36 -2.58 15.98 0.54
C GLU A 36 -3.58 15.60 -0.54
N CYS A 37 -4.49 14.65 -0.26
CA CYS A 37 -5.58 14.34 -1.19
C CYS A 37 -6.42 15.58 -1.55
N HIS A 38 -6.71 16.44 -0.56
CA HIS A 38 -7.47 17.68 -0.79
C HIS A 38 -6.68 18.66 -1.65
N VAL A 39 -5.41 18.89 -1.32
CA VAL A 39 -4.50 19.76 -2.10
C VAL A 39 -4.37 19.30 -3.55
N ILE A 40 -4.25 17.99 -3.78
CA ILE A 40 -4.18 17.39 -5.12
C ILE A 40 -5.49 17.62 -5.88
N GLN A 41 -6.63 17.41 -5.23
CA GLN A 41 -7.95 17.50 -5.85
C GLN A 41 -8.33 18.93 -6.28
N GLU A 42 -7.81 19.95 -5.58
CA GLU A 42 -8.07 21.36 -5.89
C GLU A 42 -7.30 21.87 -7.12
N LYS A 43 -6.30 21.11 -7.59
CA LYS A 43 -5.49 21.55 -8.73
C LYS A 43 -6.29 21.49 -10.03
N LYS A 44 -6.07 22.49 -10.89
CA LYS A 44 -6.57 22.53 -12.26
C LYS A 44 -6.14 21.26 -13.01
N ASP A 45 -6.87 20.83 -14.03
CA ASP A 45 -6.50 19.67 -14.86
C ASP A 45 -6.42 18.32 -14.11
N PHE A 46 -6.70 18.29 -12.79
CA PHE A 46 -6.88 17.06 -12.04
C PHE A 46 -8.04 16.25 -12.62
N ALA A 47 -7.82 14.96 -12.87
CA ALA A 47 -8.84 14.07 -13.41
C ALA A 47 -9.30 13.04 -12.37
N GLU A 48 -8.37 12.21 -11.90
CA GLU A 48 -8.65 11.14 -10.94
C GLU A 48 -7.40 10.76 -10.17
N ALA A 49 -7.59 10.22 -8.97
CA ALA A 49 -6.52 9.73 -8.12
C ALA A 49 -6.97 8.59 -7.21
N VAL A 50 -5.97 7.85 -6.74
CA VAL A 50 -6.11 6.85 -5.70
C VAL A 50 -5.06 7.09 -4.63
N LEU A 51 -5.51 7.08 -3.38
CA LEU A 51 -4.67 6.96 -2.22
C LEU A 51 -4.51 5.48 -1.90
N LEU A 52 -3.27 5.05 -1.76
CA LEU A 52 -2.89 3.70 -1.47
C LEU A 52 -2.28 3.59 -0.07
N LYS A 53 -2.59 2.50 0.64
CA LYS A 53 -2.02 2.17 1.94
C LYS A 53 -1.12 0.93 1.81
N CYS A 54 0.12 1.03 2.25
CA CYS A 54 1.05 -0.10 2.26
C CYS A 54 0.62 -1.11 3.32
N ILE A 55 0.67 -2.39 2.97
CA ILE A 55 0.33 -3.48 3.90
C ILE A 55 1.56 -4.25 4.40
N ASP A 56 2.76 -3.84 3.96
CA ASP A 56 4.02 -4.41 4.47
C ASP A 56 4.20 -4.08 5.96
N ASN A 57 4.99 -4.92 6.64
CA ASN A 57 5.39 -4.64 8.02
C ASN A 57 6.42 -3.50 8.06
N LYS A 58 6.16 -2.44 8.83
CA LYS A 58 7.01 -1.25 8.96
C LYS A 58 7.41 -0.64 7.60
N PRO A 59 6.44 -0.16 6.81
CA PRO A 59 6.72 0.35 5.48
C PRO A 59 7.52 1.65 5.54
N LEU A 60 8.50 1.79 4.65
CA LEU A 60 9.22 3.07 4.46
C LEU A 60 8.25 4.19 4.03
N PHE A 61 7.26 3.83 3.21
CA PHE A 61 6.21 4.70 2.72
C PHE A 61 4.84 4.08 3.05
N PRO A 62 4.24 4.39 4.20
CA PRO A 62 2.94 3.84 4.59
C PRO A 62 1.81 4.22 3.63
N TYR A 63 1.91 5.36 2.94
CA TYR A 63 0.90 5.82 2.00
C TYR A 63 1.53 6.25 0.67
N MET A 64 0.77 6.09 -0.42
CA MET A 64 1.18 6.52 -1.75
C MET A 64 0.03 7.17 -2.51
N HIS A 65 0.28 8.35 -3.07
CA HIS A 65 -0.60 9.02 -4.01
C HIS A 65 -0.29 8.56 -5.44
N PHE A 66 -1.33 8.19 -6.19
CA PHE A 66 -1.27 8.08 -7.63
C PHE A 66 -2.38 8.94 -8.22
N ALA A 67 -2.03 10.09 -8.79
CA ALA A 67 -2.97 11.08 -9.29
C ALA A 67 -2.68 11.44 -10.74
N GLN A 68 -3.71 11.47 -11.58
CA GLN A 68 -3.64 11.75 -13.00
C GLN A 68 -4.12 13.16 -13.32
N PHE A 69 -3.37 13.83 -14.19
CA PHE A 69 -3.65 15.17 -14.70
C PHE A 69 -3.77 15.12 -16.21
N ARG A 70 -4.78 15.79 -16.75
CA ARG A 70 -5.12 15.79 -18.19
C ARG A 70 -5.11 17.20 -18.75
N ASN A 71 -4.20 17.46 -19.67
CA ASN A 71 -4.10 18.73 -20.41
C ASN A 71 -3.26 18.49 -21.65
N VAL A 72 -3.64 19.06 -22.79
CA VAL A 72 -2.91 18.92 -24.06
C VAL A 72 -1.52 19.55 -24.01
N ASP A 73 -1.31 20.59 -23.22
CA ASP A 73 -0.02 21.23 -23.00
C ASP A 73 0.82 20.44 -21.97
N TYR A 74 1.74 19.64 -22.50
CA TYR A 74 2.68 18.84 -21.72
C TYR A 74 3.54 19.70 -20.77
N THR A 75 4.05 20.84 -21.24
CA THR A 75 4.93 21.69 -20.44
C THR A 75 4.18 22.28 -19.25
N HIS A 76 2.94 22.72 -19.49
CA HIS A 76 2.04 23.17 -18.43
C HIS A 76 1.78 22.05 -17.41
N ARG A 77 1.43 20.84 -17.85
CA ARG A 77 1.20 19.70 -16.92
C ARG A 77 2.41 19.41 -16.06
N VAL A 78 3.58 19.26 -16.67
CA VAL A 78 4.81 18.92 -15.95
C VAL A 78 5.13 20.01 -14.93
N LYS A 79 5.03 21.29 -15.31
CA LYS A 79 5.25 22.41 -14.39
C LYS A 79 4.27 22.37 -13.22
N GLN A 80 2.99 22.20 -13.50
CA GLN A 80 1.95 22.16 -12.48
C GLN A 80 2.15 21.00 -11.49
N ILE A 81 2.41 19.80 -11.99
CA ILE A 81 2.68 18.63 -11.13
C ILE A 81 3.97 18.85 -10.32
N SER A 82 5.00 19.45 -10.91
CA SER A 82 6.26 19.74 -10.20
C SER A 82 6.09 20.78 -9.09
N ASP A 83 5.27 21.81 -9.33
CA ASP A 83 4.95 22.82 -8.32
C ASP A 83 4.12 22.20 -7.18
N LEU A 84 3.13 21.35 -7.51
CA LEU A 84 2.36 20.57 -6.54
C LEU A 84 3.24 19.60 -5.73
N ALA A 85 4.17 18.91 -6.38
CA ALA A 85 5.12 18.03 -5.70
C ALA A 85 5.94 18.80 -4.66
N ARG A 86 6.32 20.05 -4.92
CA ARG A 86 7.03 20.91 -3.95
C ARG A 86 6.13 21.29 -2.77
N GLU A 87 4.86 21.56 -3.03
CA GLU A 87 3.85 21.88 -2.00
C GLU A 87 3.56 20.70 -1.07
N CYS A 88 3.53 19.47 -1.58
CA CYS A 88 3.36 18.24 -0.77
C CYS A 88 4.65 17.74 -0.10
N SER A 89 5.82 18.27 -0.48
CA SER A 89 7.13 17.76 -0.02
C SER A 89 7.79 18.48 1.20
N PRO A 90 7.13 19.28 2.06
CA PRO A 90 7.85 20.00 3.12
C PRO A 90 8.39 19.05 4.22
N THR A 91 7.96 17.79 4.24
CA THR A 91 8.35 16.81 5.27
C THR A 91 9.52 15.93 4.86
N HIS A 92 10.48 15.75 5.76
CA HIS A 92 11.57 14.79 5.61
C HIS A 92 11.04 13.37 5.32
N GLY A 93 11.59 12.73 4.29
CA GLY A 93 11.35 11.31 4.00
C GLY A 93 10.21 11.03 3.02
N SER A 94 9.44 12.02 2.57
CA SER A 94 8.48 11.82 1.47
C SER A 94 9.13 12.08 0.09
N LEU A 95 8.65 11.39 -0.95
CA LEU A 95 9.17 11.50 -2.32
C LEU A 95 8.04 11.78 -3.31
N TYR A 96 8.09 12.89 -4.04
CA TYR A 96 7.09 13.24 -5.05
C TYR A 96 7.74 13.47 -6.40
N GLY A 97 7.07 13.03 -7.47
CA GLY A 97 7.53 13.24 -8.84
C GLY A 97 6.41 13.30 -9.86
N CYS A 98 6.70 13.96 -10.97
CA CYS A 98 5.90 13.88 -12.19
C CYS A 98 6.35 12.67 -13.00
N TYR A 99 5.40 11.88 -13.48
CA TYR A 99 5.68 10.66 -14.22
C TYR A 99 4.82 10.54 -15.46
N ASP A 100 5.44 10.08 -16.55
CA ASP A 100 4.74 9.68 -17.76
C ASP A 100 4.77 8.17 -17.91
N GLU A 101 3.67 7.59 -18.39
CA GLU A 101 3.65 6.19 -18.76
C GLU A 101 4.42 6.00 -20.07
N VAL A 102 5.47 5.19 -20.04
CA VAL A 102 6.29 4.88 -21.23
C VAL A 102 5.92 3.53 -21.84
N TYR A 103 5.48 2.57 -21.03
CA TYR A 103 4.98 1.27 -21.49
C TYR A 103 3.82 0.80 -20.63
N SER A 104 2.89 0.06 -21.25
CA SER A 104 1.87 -0.67 -20.52
C SER A 104 1.48 -1.98 -21.19
N ILE A 105 1.05 -2.94 -20.36
CA ILE A 105 0.42 -4.19 -20.75
C ILE A 105 -0.94 -4.22 -20.09
N GLN A 106 -2.00 -4.27 -20.90
CA GLN A 106 -3.36 -4.53 -20.41
C GLN A 106 -3.64 -6.03 -20.54
N LYS A 107 -3.94 -6.69 -19.41
CA LYS A 107 -4.17 -8.13 -19.36
C LYS A 107 -5.65 -8.48 -19.33
N THR A 108 -6.46 -7.65 -18.68
CA THR A 108 -7.92 -7.75 -18.74
C THR A 108 -8.47 -6.42 -19.21
N ALA A 109 -9.28 -6.43 -20.27
CA ALA A 109 -10.07 -5.25 -20.63
C ALA A 109 -10.96 -4.91 -19.44
N SER A 110 -10.78 -3.75 -18.81
CA SER A 110 -11.76 -3.24 -17.86
C SER A 110 -13.04 -3.01 -18.64
N VAL A 111 -13.99 -3.94 -18.52
CA VAL A 111 -15.33 -3.76 -19.06
C VAL A 111 -15.94 -2.57 -18.32
N GLY A 112 -15.98 -1.41 -18.98
CA GLY A 112 -16.51 -0.17 -18.42
C GLY A 112 -15.46 0.66 -17.68
N GLU A 113 -14.82 1.55 -18.44
CA GLU A 113 -14.06 2.73 -18.02
C GLU A 113 -12.67 2.51 -17.41
N TYR A 114 -11.74 3.38 -17.81
CA TYR A 114 -10.35 3.52 -17.31
C TYR A 114 -10.28 3.99 -15.85
N ARG A 115 -11.34 3.77 -15.06
CA ARG A 115 -11.40 4.25 -13.68
C ARG A 115 -10.46 3.45 -12.79
N LEU A 116 -9.81 4.17 -11.90
CA LEU A 116 -9.00 3.57 -10.85
C LEU A 116 -9.83 2.56 -10.03
N PRO A 117 -9.24 1.41 -9.61
CA PRO A 117 -9.92 0.45 -8.77
C PRO A 117 -10.39 1.07 -7.46
N ALA A 118 -11.59 0.72 -7.03
CA ALA A 118 -12.19 1.15 -5.75
C ALA A 118 -12.57 -0.02 -4.84
N HIS A 119 -12.29 -1.26 -5.24
CA HIS A 119 -12.70 -2.45 -4.50
C HIS A 119 -11.71 -2.75 -3.36
N ARG A 120 -12.21 -3.17 -2.19
CA ARG A 120 -11.38 -3.38 -0.99
C ARG A 120 -10.30 -4.46 -1.13
N HIS A 121 -10.48 -5.42 -2.04
CA HIS A 121 -9.46 -6.45 -2.33
C HIS A 121 -8.54 -6.07 -3.51
N SER A 122 -8.80 -4.91 -4.14
CA SER A 122 -7.91 -4.38 -5.16
C SER A 122 -6.65 -3.81 -4.52
N GLY A 123 -5.56 -3.88 -5.26
CA GLY A 123 -4.27 -3.45 -4.78
C GLY A 123 -3.25 -3.37 -5.88
N TYR A 124 -2.08 -2.88 -5.52
CA TYR A 124 -0.98 -2.67 -6.43
C TYR A 124 0.29 -3.32 -5.88
N ILE A 125 1.01 -4.04 -6.73
CA ILE A 125 2.45 -4.22 -6.51
C ILE A 125 3.12 -3.00 -7.15
N VAL A 126 3.83 -2.22 -6.34
CA VAL A 126 4.55 -1.02 -6.78
C VAL A 126 6.04 -1.24 -6.60
N ILE A 127 6.81 -0.89 -7.62
CA ILE A 127 8.26 -1.01 -7.61
C ILE A 127 8.92 0.30 -8.02
N GLY A 128 9.67 0.93 -7.12
CA GLY A 128 10.44 2.14 -7.38
C GLY A 128 11.92 1.85 -7.70
N PHE A 129 12.47 2.50 -8.73
CA PHE A 129 13.85 2.33 -9.17
C PHE A 129 14.63 3.64 -9.12
N LYS A 130 15.79 3.62 -8.47
CA LYS A 130 16.79 4.69 -8.58
C LYS A 130 17.86 4.27 -9.58
N LEU A 131 18.26 5.18 -10.46
CA LEU A 131 19.35 4.93 -11.40
C LEU A 131 20.68 5.34 -10.78
N LEU A 132 21.71 4.55 -11.06
CA LEU A 132 23.10 4.97 -10.90
C LEU A 132 23.45 5.99 -12.00
N GLU A 133 24.38 6.91 -11.73
CA GLU A 133 24.68 8.05 -12.61
C GLU A 133 25.06 7.66 -14.05
N ASP A 134 25.61 6.46 -14.27
CA ASP A 134 26.03 5.99 -15.60
C ASP A 134 25.01 5.09 -16.32
N ALA A 135 24.03 4.53 -15.60
CA ALA A 135 23.03 3.63 -16.19
C ALA A 135 22.03 4.38 -17.10
N GLY A 136 21.76 5.65 -16.81
CA GLY A 136 20.84 6.50 -17.58
C GLY A 136 21.38 6.92 -18.96
N LYS A 137 22.69 6.87 -19.17
CA LYS A 137 23.34 7.32 -20.42
C LYS A 137 23.17 6.33 -21.57
N GLN A 138 22.88 5.06 -21.27
CA GLN A 138 22.92 3.99 -22.28
C GLN A 138 21.64 3.84 -23.12
N GLY A 139 20.57 4.62 -22.87
CA GLY A 139 19.38 4.69 -23.75
C GLY A 139 18.63 3.37 -24.02
N ASN A 140 19.06 2.26 -23.44
CA ASN A 140 18.62 0.90 -23.79
C ASN A 140 17.77 0.24 -22.69
N LEU A 141 17.70 0.83 -21.48
CA LEU A 141 16.91 0.26 -20.37
C LEU A 141 15.44 0.09 -20.75
N GLU A 142 14.86 1.08 -21.43
CA GLU A 142 13.46 1.02 -21.87
C GLU A 142 13.17 -0.16 -22.79
N LYS A 143 14.12 -0.55 -23.66
CA LYS A 143 13.94 -1.69 -24.57
C LYS A 143 13.86 -3.04 -23.85
N THR A 144 14.50 -3.16 -22.69
CA THR A 144 14.57 -4.39 -21.89
C THR A 144 13.76 -4.30 -20.60
N TRP A 145 12.79 -3.38 -20.51
CA TRP A 145 12.05 -3.08 -19.29
C TRP A 145 11.40 -4.29 -18.64
N LEU A 146 10.87 -5.23 -19.43
CA LEU A 146 10.27 -6.46 -18.92
C LEU A 146 11.22 -7.29 -18.05
N GLN A 147 12.51 -7.26 -18.36
CA GLN A 147 13.53 -8.09 -17.71
C GLN A 147 14.06 -7.45 -16.43
N TRP A 148 14.48 -6.18 -16.49
CA TRP A 148 15.10 -5.54 -15.33
C TRP A 148 14.09 -5.05 -14.29
N SER A 149 12.87 -4.67 -14.69
CA SER A 149 11.86 -4.16 -13.75
C SER A 149 11.14 -5.26 -12.96
N GLY A 150 11.33 -6.54 -13.30
CA GLY A 150 10.57 -7.65 -12.73
C GLY A 150 9.16 -7.83 -13.32
N ALA A 151 8.74 -7.00 -14.28
CA ALA A 151 7.43 -7.10 -14.92
C ALA A 151 7.18 -8.48 -15.59
N ARG A 152 8.21 -9.11 -16.18
CA ARG A 152 8.09 -10.47 -16.74
C ARG A 152 7.74 -11.51 -15.66
N GLU A 153 8.40 -11.42 -14.50
CA GLU A 153 8.15 -12.33 -13.38
C GLU A 153 6.73 -12.16 -12.86
N ILE A 154 6.30 -10.90 -12.68
CA ILE A 154 4.93 -10.57 -12.28
C ILE A 154 3.91 -11.11 -13.29
N TYR A 155 4.11 -10.86 -14.58
CA TYR A 155 3.18 -11.28 -15.62
C TYR A 155 3.02 -12.80 -15.67
N LYS A 156 4.13 -13.53 -15.55
CA LYS A 156 4.18 -15.00 -15.62
C LYS A 156 3.65 -15.66 -14.35
N HIS A 157 3.97 -15.12 -13.19
CA HIS A 157 3.73 -15.79 -11.90
C HIS A 157 2.50 -15.28 -11.16
N SER A 158 1.87 -14.19 -11.57
CA SER A 158 0.59 -13.75 -11.00
C SER A 158 -0.54 -14.74 -11.33
N PRO A 159 -1.14 -15.42 -10.34
CA PRO A 159 -2.30 -16.28 -10.52
C PRO A 159 -3.49 -15.55 -11.15
N ARG A 160 -4.30 -16.26 -11.93
CA ARG A 160 -5.52 -15.70 -12.55
C ARG A 160 -6.51 -15.17 -11.51
N SER A 161 -6.61 -15.83 -10.36
CA SER A 161 -7.49 -15.44 -9.25
C SER A 161 -7.20 -14.06 -8.67
N TRP A 162 -6.00 -13.50 -8.90
CA TRP A 162 -5.66 -12.16 -8.41
C TRP A 162 -6.22 -11.07 -9.32
N ASN A 163 -6.65 -11.44 -10.53
CA ASN A 163 -7.15 -10.53 -11.55
C ASN A 163 -6.13 -9.41 -11.83
N LEU A 164 -4.94 -9.77 -12.33
CA LEU A 164 -3.95 -8.80 -12.82
C LEU A 164 -4.54 -8.07 -14.03
N ARG A 165 -4.74 -6.76 -13.89
CA ARG A 165 -5.42 -5.93 -14.89
C ARG A 165 -4.45 -5.21 -15.81
N ARG A 166 -3.44 -4.58 -15.22
CA ARG A 166 -2.49 -3.73 -15.94
C ARG A 166 -1.10 -3.80 -15.32
N ILE A 167 -0.08 -3.77 -16.15
CA ILE A 167 1.31 -3.48 -15.77
C ILE A 167 1.71 -2.22 -16.51
N SER A 168 2.20 -1.21 -15.78
CA SER A 168 2.61 0.08 -16.35
C SER A 168 4.01 0.45 -15.87
N LEU A 169 4.88 0.82 -16.80
CA LEU A 169 6.16 1.43 -16.50
C LEU A 169 6.03 2.95 -16.62
N MET A 170 6.28 3.64 -15.52
CA MET A 170 6.23 5.08 -15.38
C MET A 170 7.66 5.62 -15.31
N ARG A 171 7.94 6.73 -15.99
CA ARG A 171 9.26 7.40 -16.01
C ARG A 171 9.14 8.82 -15.51
N CYS A 172 10.06 9.23 -14.64
CA CYS A 172 10.22 10.63 -14.28
C CYS A 172 11.03 11.35 -15.37
N PRO A 173 10.46 12.36 -16.07
CA PRO A 173 11.13 13.05 -17.17
C PRO A 173 12.21 14.02 -16.68
N THR A 174 12.11 14.49 -15.43
CA THR A 174 13.03 15.49 -14.88
C THR A 174 14.26 14.83 -14.26
N HIS A 175 15.42 14.98 -14.91
CA HIS A 175 16.71 14.76 -14.26
C HIS A 175 17.01 15.95 -13.35
N HIS A 176 16.83 15.79 -12.04
CA HIS A 176 17.27 16.80 -11.08
C HIS A 176 18.79 16.96 -11.14
N LYS A 177 19.25 18.06 -11.73
CA LYS A 177 20.62 18.54 -11.57
C LYS A 177 20.70 19.24 -10.21
N ASN A 178 21.61 18.77 -9.36
CA ASN A 178 22.09 19.36 -8.09
C ASN A 178 21.23 19.20 -6.82
N GLY A 179 21.89 18.74 -5.75
CA GLY A 179 21.72 19.24 -4.36
C GLY A 179 20.53 18.80 -3.50
N VAL A 180 19.40 18.37 -4.06
CA VAL A 180 18.23 18.03 -3.22
C VAL A 180 18.34 16.62 -2.64
N ALA A 181 18.36 16.51 -1.31
CA ALA A 181 18.61 15.29 -0.54
C ALA A 181 17.57 14.16 -0.72
N GLN A 182 16.42 14.43 -1.35
CA GLN A 182 15.34 13.46 -1.56
C GLN A 182 14.88 13.51 -3.02
N ARG A 183 15.42 12.61 -3.85
CA ARG A 183 15.04 12.48 -5.27
C ARG A 183 13.95 11.43 -5.43
N PRO A 184 12.90 11.71 -6.22
CA PRO A 184 11.91 10.70 -6.59
C PRO A 184 12.56 9.54 -7.35
N PHE A 185 11.89 8.40 -7.40
CA PHE A 185 12.34 7.26 -8.20
C PHE A 185 12.40 7.66 -9.69
N ALA A 186 13.42 7.22 -10.40
CA ALA A 186 13.55 7.49 -11.84
C ALA A 186 12.50 6.73 -12.66
N TYR A 187 12.23 5.48 -12.26
CA TYR A 187 11.15 4.67 -12.82
C TYR A 187 10.27 4.10 -11.71
N ILE A 188 9.01 3.89 -12.02
CA ILE A 188 8.05 3.19 -11.16
C ILE A 188 7.32 2.15 -12.00
N LEU A 189 7.33 0.89 -11.56
CA LEU A 189 6.45 -0.14 -12.10
C LEU A 189 5.18 -0.20 -11.25
N MET A 190 4.04 -0.01 -11.90
CA MET A 190 2.71 -0.09 -11.31
C MET A 190 2.01 -1.34 -11.83
N CYS A 191 1.73 -2.31 -10.95
CA CYS A 191 0.99 -3.52 -11.32
C CYS A 191 -0.37 -3.51 -10.62
N GLU A 192 -1.44 -3.31 -11.38
CA GLU A 192 -2.81 -3.20 -10.88
C GLU A 192 -3.50 -4.56 -10.80
N TYR A 193 -4.12 -4.85 -9.66
CA TYR A 193 -4.87 -6.07 -9.43
C TYR A 193 -6.28 -5.80 -8.91
N GLY A 194 -7.24 -6.59 -9.37
CA GLY A 194 -8.62 -6.54 -8.90
C GLY A 194 -8.84 -7.21 -7.53
N SER A 195 -8.08 -8.26 -7.22
CA SER A 195 -8.36 -9.14 -6.06
C SER A 195 -7.09 -9.67 -5.37
N ILE A 196 -5.95 -8.97 -5.47
CA ILE A 196 -4.68 -9.43 -4.86
C ILE A 196 -4.74 -9.50 -3.33
N LEU A 197 -5.59 -8.68 -2.70
CA LEU A 197 -5.76 -8.62 -1.25
C LEU A 197 -6.94 -9.45 -0.73
N HIS A 198 -7.48 -10.35 -1.54
CA HIS A 198 -8.39 -11.36 -1.01
C HIS A 198 -7.63 -12.22 0.00
N PRO A 199 -8.24 -12.66 1.13
CA PRO A 199 -7.54 -13.45 2.15
C PRO A 199 -6.84 -14.70 1.61
N SER A 200 -7.42 -15.36 0.59
CA SER A 200 -6.80 -16.52 -0.08
C SER A 200 -5.58 -16.20 -0.94
N ASN A 201 -5.39 -14.94 -1.31
CA ASN A 201 -4.37 -14.49 -2.27
C ASN A 201 -3.22 -13.76 -1.58
N THR A 202 -3.52 -13.04 -0.49
CA THR A 202 -2.61 -12.06 0.14
C THR A 202 -1.27 -12.66 0.55
N ILE A 203 -1.26 -13.86 1.15
CA ILE A 203 -0.02 -14.52 1.58
C ILE A 203 0.90 -14.80 0.38
N GLN A 204 0.34 -15.32 -0.72
CA GLN A 204 1.12 -15.60 -1.92
C GLN A 204 1.57 -14.31 -2.64
N ALA A 205 0.78 -13.23 -2.53
CA ALA A 205 1.17 -11.93 -3.05
C ALA A 205 2.38 -11.35 -2.30
N LEU A 206 2.40 -11.47 -0.98
CA LEU A 206 3.55 -11.10 -0.14
C LEU A 206 4.77 -11.97 -0.48
N ASP A 207 4.62 -13.28 -0.69
CA ASP A 207 5.71 -14.15 -1.16
C ASP A 207 6.31 -13.68 -2.49
N ILE A 208 5.49 -13.29 -3.48
CA ILE A 208 5.99 -12.72 -4.73
C ILE A 208 6.79 -11.44 -4.47
N CYS A 209 6.31 -10.58 -3.57
CA CYS A 209 7.04 -9.35 -3.23
C CYS A 209 8.42 -9.67 -2.64
N GLU A 210 8.53 -10.65 -1.74
CA GLU A 210 9.83 -11.08 -1.20
C GLU A 210 10.75 -11.66 -2.27
N ARG A 211 10.24 -12.50 -3.16
CA ARG A 211 11.05 -13.05 -4.27
C ARG A 211 11.57 -11.96 -5.20
N LEU A 212 10.78 -10.92 -5.47
CA LEU A 212 11.22 -9.76 -6.24
C LEU A 212 12.30 -8.97 -5.49
N ARG A 213 12.21 -8.86 -4.15
CA ARG A 213 13.23 -8.18 -3.32
C ARG A 213 14.56 -8.93 -3.35
N VAL A 214 14.54 -10.25 -3.21
CA VAL A 214 15.74 -11.12 -3.33
C VAL A 214 16.39 -10.98 -4.71
N ARG A 215 15.59 -10.73 -5.75
CA ARG A 215 16.08 -10.50 -7.12
C ARG A 215 16.60 -9.07 -7.35
N ASN A 216 16.61 -8.22 -6.33
CA ASN A 216 17.02 -6.81 -6.38
C ASN A 216 16.22 -5.98 -7.40
N CYS A 217 14.94 -6.31 -7.60
CA CYS A 217 14.04 -5.54 -8.47
C CYS A 217 13.58 -4.25 -7.79
N GLY A 218 14.49 -3.37 -7.35
CA GLY A 218 14.14 -2.05 -6.79
C GLY A 218 13.45 -2.08 -5.42
N HIS A 219 12.80 -0.96 -5.07
CA HIS A 219 12.02 -0.82 -3.84
C HIS A 219 10.59 -1.34 -4.06
N ILE A 220 10.26 -2.47 -3.43
CA ILE A 220 9.01 -3.20 -3.68
C ILE A 220 8.11 -3.10 -2.46
N ALA A 221 6.84 -2.78 -2.72
CA ALA A 221 5.79 -2.77 -1.70
C ALA A 221 4.43 -3.18 -2.28
N LEU A 222 3.62 -3.83 -1.44
CA LEU A 222 2.24 -4.19 -1.73
C LEU A 222 1.30 -3.17 -1.09
N TYR A 223 0.46 -2.58 -1.93
CA TYR A 223 -0.45 -1.50 -1.55
C TYR A 223 -1.90 -1.91 -1.73
N GLN A 224 -2.73 -1.55 -0.75
CA GLN A 224 -4.17 -1.60 -0.80
C GLN A 224 -4.75 -0.28 -1.29
N VAL A 225 -5.82 -0.35 -2.08
CA VAL A 225 -6.63 0.84 -2.38
C VAL A 225 -7.32 1.30 -1.09
N HIS A 226 -6.97 2.50 -0.62
CA HIS A 226 -7.59 3.11 0.55
C HIS A 226 -8.77 3.99 0.15
N SER A 227 -8.56 4.91 -0.79
CA SER A 227 -9.63 5.74 -1.34
C SER A 227 -9.34 6.10 -2.80
N ALA A 228 -10.39 6.18 -3.61
CA ALA A 228 -10.33 6.72 -4.97
C ALA A 228 -11.19 7.98 -5.04
N TYR A 229 -10.69 9.02 -5.72
CA TYR A 229 -11.34 10.31 -5.83
C TYR A 229 -11.15 10.89 -7.23
N THR A 230 -12.15 11.61 -7.72
CA THR A 230 -12.19 12.18 -9.07
C THR A 230 -12.48 13.67 -8.99
N SER A 231 -12.18 14.38 -10.08
CA SER A 231 -12.58 15.78 -10.22
C SER A 231 -14.09 15.91 -10.04
N PRO A 232 -14.58 16.89 -9.28
CA PRO A 232 -16.01 17.17 -9.19
C PRO A 232 -16.49 17.70 -10.55
N GLY A 233 -16.87 16.79 -11.45
CA GLY A 233 -17.51 17.15 -12.71
C GLY A 233 -18.88 17.81 -12.47
N PRO A 234 -19.46 18.46 -13.50
CA PRO A 234 -20.84 18.93 -13.45
C PRO A 234 -21.74 17.74 -13.10
N ARG A 235 -22.54 17.87 -12.04
CA ARG A 235 -23.47 16.84 -11.58
C ARG A 235 -24.53 16.57 -12.64
N THR A 236 -24.25 15.68 -13.58
CA THR A 236 -25.27 15.08 -14.43
C THR A 236 -25.35 13.59 -14.12
N SER A 237 -26.50 13.20 -13.58
CA SER A 237 -27.02 11.84 -13.47
C SER A 237 -26.51 11.00 -12.31
N ALA A 238 -27.44 10.76 -11.38
CA ALA A 238 -27.31 9.87 -10.25
C ALA A 238 -27.07 8.41 -10.71
N HIS A 239 -25.85 7.92 -10.54
CA HIS A 239 -25.60 6.50 -10.26
C HIS A 239 -24.38 6.37 -9.35
N ASN A 240 -24.65 5.93 -8.12
CA ASN A 240 -23.73 5.45 -7.09
C ASN A 240 -22.30 5.99 -7.13
N SER A 241 -22.07 7.15 -6.50
CA SER A 241 -20.74 7.59 -6.11
C SER A 241 -20.21 6.74 -4.93
N PRO A 242 -19.05 6.07 -5.04
CA PRO A 242 -18.45 5.30 -3.95
C PRO A 242 -17.90 6.17 -2.81
N SER A 243 -17.70 7.47 -3.05
CA SER A 243 -17.08 8.42 -2.11
C SER A 243 -17.90 8.67 -0.83
N ARG A 244 -19.21 8.41 -0.85
CA ARG A 244 -20.06 8.52 0.36
C ARG A 244 -20.02 7.28 1.24
N GLN A 245 -19.62 6.12 0.73
CA GLN A 245 -19.54 4.90 1.54
C GLN A 245 -18.23 4.88 2.37
N ALA A 246 -17.11 5.35 1.82
CA ALA A 246 -15.84 5.37 2.55
C ALA A 246 -15.85 6.31 3.78
N SER A 247 -16.48 7.49 3.67
CA SER A 247 -16.64 8.43 4.79
C SER A 247 -17.65 7.96 5.85
N ALA A 248 -18.70 7.24 5.45
CA ALA A 248 -19.67 6.65 6.38
C ALA A 248 -19.08 5.49 7.21
N PHE A 249 -18.12 4.73 6.66
CA PHE A 249 -17.40 3.68 7.42
C PHE A 249 -16.40 4.26 8.43
N ALA A 250 -15.71 5.35 8.09
CA ALA A 250 -14.80 6.02 9.03
C ALA A 250 -15.55 6.64 10.23
N GLN A 251 -16.71 7.25 9.99
CA GLN A 251 -17.55 7.81 11.06
C GLN A 251 -18.20 6.72 11.92
N SER A 252 -18.73 5.64 11.33
CA SER A 252 -19.41 4.57 12.09
C SER A 252 -18.47 3.73 12.97
N ALA A 253 -17.19 3.63 12.62
CA ALA A 253 -16.19 2.97 13.47
C ALA A 253 -15.82 3.82 14.71
N ALA A 254 -15.86 5.15 14.60
CA ALA A 254 -15.60 6.07 15.71
C ALA A 254 -16.80 6.17 16.66
N THR A 255 -18.04 6.18 16.15
CA THR A 255 -19.25 6.34 16.99
C THR A 255 -19.59 5.08 17.81
N LYS A 256 -19.11 3.89 17.44
CA LYS A 256 -19.40 2.64 18.17
C LYS A 256 -18.52 2.36 19.40
N ARG A 257 -17.54 3.22 19.72
CA ARG A 257 -16.65 3.02 20.89
C ARG A 257 -16.96 3.91 22.10
N ALA A 258 -18.05 4.67 22.08
CA ALA A 258 -18.46 5.50 23.20
C ALA A 258 -19.89 5.20 23.62
N GLN A 259 -20.06 4.17 24.46
CA GLN A 259 -21.08 4.07 25.52
C GLN A 259 -20.98 2.68 26.17
N MET A 260 -20.09 2.55 27.16
CA MET A 260 -20.33 1.61 28.27
C MET A 260 -20.45 2.44 29.53
N LEU A 261 -21.68 2.91 29.80
CA LEU A 261 -22.02 3.44 31.10
C LEU A 261 -22.11 2.27 32.08
N ARG A 262 -21.36 2.42 33.18
CA ARG A 262 -21.29 1.55 34.35
C ARG A 262 -22.68 1.49 35.01
N GLY A 263 -23.44 0.44 34.73
CA GLY A 263 -24.75 0.19 35.35
C GLY A 263 -24.60 -0.51 36.70
N PHE A 264 -25.15 0.12 37.73
CA PHE A 264 -25.34 -0.44 39.07
C PHE A 264 -26.26 -1.68 39.00
N SER A 265 -25.87 -2.76 39.67
CA SER A 265 -26.68 -3.98 39.82
C SER A 265 -27.65 -3.78 40.98
N GLN A 266 -28.95 -3.88 40.72
CA GLN A 266 -30.00 -3.91 41.73
C GLN A 266 -30.82 -5.20 41.56
N ASP A 267 -30.73 -6.05 42.59
CA ASP A 267 -31.60 -7.12 43.08
C ASP A 267 -32.41 -7.99 42.08
N VAL A 268 -32.08 -9.28 42.05
CA VAL A 268 -32.90 -10.35 41.45
C VAL A 268 -33.44 -11.23 42.59
N GLU A 269 -34.76 -11.24 42.74
CA GLU A 269 -35.51 -12.15 43.62
C GLU A 269 -35.60 -13.55 42.96
N PRO A 270 -35.44 -14.66 43.71
CA PRO A 270 -35.23 -15.98 43.13
C PRO A 270 -36.54 -16.69 42.72
N GLN A 271 -36.55 -17.27 41.52
CA GLN A 271 -37.57 -18.24 41.09
C GLN A 271 -36.93 -19.64 40.93
N PRO A 272 -37.67 -20.72 41.25
CA PRO A 272 -37.11 -22.03 41.58
C PRO A 272 -36.66 -22.86 40.36
N ILE A 273 -35.69 -23.72 40.64
CA ILE A 273 -34.94 -24.60 39.74
C ILE A 273 -35.84 -25.76 39.27
N GLN A 274 -35.92 -26.00 37.95
CA GLN A 274 -36.26 -27.31 37.38
C GLN A 274 -34.98 -28.00 36.89
N GLU A 275 -34.66 -29.11 37.55
CA GLU A 275 -33.50 -29.96 37.31
C GLU A 275 -33.70 -30.85 36.08
N SER A 276 -33.01 -30.59 34.96
CA SER A 276 -32.72 -31.66 33.96
C SER A 276 -31.70 -31.32 32.86
N SER A 277 -30.78 -30.35 33.01
CA SER A 277 -29.85 -29.99 31.91
C SER A 277 -28.35 -29.91 32.25
N THR A 278 -27.94 -30.16 33.49
CA THR A 278 -26.54 -29.96 33.94
C THR A 278 -25.58 -31.12 33.62
N LEU A 279 -26.05 -32.27 33.14
CA LEU A 279 -25.17 -33.42 32.83
C LEU A 279 -24.56 -33.40 31.41
N ARG A 280 -25.06 -32.58 30.48
CA ARG A 280 -24.52 -32.54 29.10
C ARG A 280 -23.41 -31.51 28.88
N ARG A 281 -23.25 -30.51 29.75
CA ARG A 281 -22.28 -29.41 29.55
C ARG A 281 -20.86 -29.74 30.04
N ASN A 282 -20.72 -30.71 30.95
CA ASN A 282 -19.43 -31.05 31.56
C ASN A 282 -18.61 -32.11 30.81
N ARG A 283 -19.13 -32.69 29.72
CA ARG A 283 -18.40 -33.73 28.95
C ARG A 283 -17.51 -33.16 27.82
N MET A 284 -17.72 -31.92 27.37
CA MET A 284 -16.96 -31.31 26.28
C MET A 284 -15.77 -30.44 26.72
N LEU A 285 -15.60 -30.19 28.02
CA LEU A 285 -14.49 -29.36 28.54
C LEU A 285 -13.25 -30.16 28.95
N ARG A 286 -13.29 -31.51 28.93
CA ARG A 286 -12.13 -32.35 29.32
C ARG A 286 -11.31 -32.90 28.14
N THR A 287 -11.70 -32.62 26.89
CA THR A 287 -11.04 -33.20 25.70
C THR A 287 -10.10 -32.21 25.00
N ARG A 288 -9.91 -31.00 25.54
CA ARG A 288 -9.11 -29.93 24.93
C ARG A 288 -7.90 -29.53 25.79
N GLU A 289 -7.31 -30.49 26.50
CA GLU A 289 -6.07 -30.28 27.28
C GLU A 289 -4.98 -31.32 26.97
N ARG A 290 -5.11 -32.13 25.90
CA ARG A 290 -4.12 -33.18 25.56
C ARG A 290 -3.70 -33.19 24.10
N SER A 291 -3.31 -32.05 23.54
CA SER A 291 -2.76 -32.05 22.18
C SER A 291 -1.73 -30.95 21.90
N PHE A 292 -0.85 -30.67 22.87
CA PHE A 292 0.44 -29.99 22.64
C PHE A 292 1.43 -30.38 23.76
N GLN A 293 1.95 -31.60 23.69
CA GLN A 293 3.17 -31.99 24.40
C GLN A 293 4.09 -32.60 23.34
N TYR A 294 5.07 -31.82 22.90
CA TYR A 294 6.23 -32.35 22.19
C TYR A 294 7.24 -32.84 23.25
N PRO A 295 7.90 -34.00 23.07
CA PRO A 295 8.97 -34.43 23.95
C PRO A 295 10.16 -33.45 23.91
N ASP A 296 10.65 -33.05 25.08
CA ASP A 296 11.77 -32.12 25.32
C ASP A 296 13.16 -32.74 25.03
N GLU A 297 13.29 -33.55 23.99
CA GLU A 297 14.58 -34.12 23.59
C GLU A 297 14.79 -33.84 22.11
N TYR A 298 15.33 -32.66 21.78
CA TYR A 298 16.13 -32.32 20.58
C TYR A 298 16.25 -30.79 20.45
N TYR A 299 16.81 -30.14 21.47
CA TYR A 299 17.33 -28.77 21.33
C TYR A 299 18.86 -28.83 21.47
N HIS A 300 19.56 -29.05 20.36
CA HIS A 300 20.97 -28.69 20.27
C HIS A 300 21.04 -27.18 20.03
N ALA A 301 21.31 -26.44 21.10
CA ALA A 301 21.70 -25.04 21.03
C ALA A 301 22.98 -24.93 20.18
N TYR A 302 22.93 -24.12 19.12
CA TYR A 302 24.12 -23.66 18.41
C TYR A 302 24.99 -22.87 19.40
N GLN A 303 26.13 -23.44 19.81
CA GLN A 303 27.19 -22.68 20.46
C GLN A 303 27.98 -21.93 19.38
N PRO A 304 28.21 -20.61 19.52
CA PRO A 304 29.16 -19.91 18.68
C PRO A 304 30.58 -20.35 19.06
N HIS A 305 31.35 -20.88 18.11
CA HIS A 305 32.78 -21.06 18.30
C HIS A 305 33.45 -19.70 18.50
N GLN A 306 34.02 -19.52 19.69
CA GLN A 306 35.01 -18.49 19.98
C GLN A 306 36.29 -18.85 19.20
N PHE A 307 36.76 -17.92 18.37
CA PHE A 307 38.12 -17.99 17.82
C PHE A 307 39.07 -17.48 18.90
N ASP A 308 39.80 -18.41 19.52
CA ASP A 308 40.94 -18.08 20.35
C ASP A 308 42.10 -17.57 19.49
N THR A 309 42.79 -16.60 20.07
CA THR A 309 43.94 -15.91 19.51
C THR A 309 45.21 -16.64 19.93
N GLN A 310 46.21 -16.65 19.03
CA GLN A 310 47.62 -17.07 19.20
C GLN A 310 47.94 -18.55 18.93
N GLU A 311 48.73 -18.80 17.90
CA GLU A 311 50.16 -19.09 18.09
C GLU A 311 50.97 -18.89 16.80
N GLN A 312 52.18 -18.37 16.99
CA GLN A 312 53.24 -18.14 16.01
C GLN A 312 53.88 -19.47 15.57
N TYR A 313 54.29 -19.57 14.30
CA TYR A 313 55.68 -19.82 13.87
C TYR A 313 55.80 -19.59 12.36
#